data_AF-A0A7C5XB20-F1
#
_entry.id   AF-A0A7C5XB20-F1
#
_cell.length_a   1.000
_cell.length_b   1.000
_cell.length_c   1.000
_cell.angle_alpha   90.00
_cell.angle_beta   90.00
_cell.angle_gamma   90.00
#
_symmetry.space_group_name_H-M   'P 1'
#
loop_
_entity.id
_entity.type
_entity.pdbx_description
1 polymer ?
#
loop_
_entity_poly.entity_id
_entity_poly.type
_entity_poly.pdbx_seq_one_letter_code
_entity_poly.pdbx_strand_id
1 'polypeptide(L)'
;MVRRAYVQGLLQRRVKYRFDLPAPTPIKSWLAEARQEVNTLLEKEWGAVMCPGAELPNLGMLLVEWRGAHLPADVSICAPVSHPKPPPLVYDTLVERVDVCVEPIAPVSPPAEYVTIHIPSVKAFGRITLRRNYAVVKYRGLLFVTEARHSPEPRGGVELKLARYRCASYDLGKALKKLKRILHSRY
;
A
#
# COMPACT_ATOMS: atom_id res chain seq x y z
N MET A 1 -19.10 10.45 -8.66
CA MET A 1 -17.83 11.16 -8.97
C MET A 1 -16.83 10.82 -7.87
N VAL A 2 -15.61 10.37 -8.21
CA VAL A 2 -14.60 10.01 -7.19
C VAL A 2 -13.76 11.23 -6.82
N ARG A 3 -13.66 11.56 -5.52
CA ARG A 3 -12.78 12.64 -5.03
C ARG A 3 -11.58 12.06 -4.29
N ARG A 4 -10.39 12.60 -4.57
CA ARG A 4 -9.13 12.16 -3.96
C ARG A 4 -8.58 13.18 -2.98
N ALA A 5 -8.13 12.74 -1.81
CA ALA A 5 -7.45 13.58 -0.83
C ALA A 5 -6.31 12.82 -0.14
N TYR A 6 -5.26 13.55 0.25
CA TYR A 6 -4.26 13.02 1.18
C TYR A 6 -4.69 13.35 2.61
N VAL A 7 -4.78 12.33 3.46
CA VAL A 7 -5.24 12.48 4.84
C VAL A 7 -4.25 11.81 5.80
N GLN A 8 -4.35 12.12 7.08
CA GLN A 8 -3.59 11.39 8.10
C GLN A 8 -4.10 9.93 8.17
N GLY A 9 -3.18 8.98 8.09
CA GLY A 9 -3.40 7.55 8.32
C GLY A 9 -2.91 7.13 9.71
N LEU A 10 -2.74 5.82 9.90
CA LEU A 10 -2.39 5.25 11.20
C LEU A 10 -0.94 5.55 11.61
N LEU A 11 -0.02 5.56 10.65
CA LEU A 11 1.40 5.86 10.89
C LEU A 11 1.94 7.04 10.11
N GLN A 12 1.35 7.31 8.96
CA GLN A 12 1.78 8.37 8.05
C GLN A 12 0.58 8.83 7.22
N ARG A 13 0.80 9.70 6.23
CA ARG A 13 -0.26 10.06 5.29
C ARG A 13 -0.72 8.83 4.49
N ARG A 14 -2.01 8.81 4.15
CA ARG A 14 -2.64 7.87 3.23
C ARG A 14 -3.43 8.62 2.17
N VAL A 15 -3.73 7.97 1.06
CA VAL A 15 -4.64 8.54 0.05
C VAL A 15 -6.04 8.02 0.32
N LYS A 16 -7.02 8.91 0.24
CA LYS A 16 -8.43 8.62 0.42
C LYS A 16 -9.18 8.88 -0.89
N TYR A 17 -9.99 7.91 -1.28
CA TYR A 17 -10.89 7.92 -2.43
C TYR A 17 -12.31 7.93 -1.92
N ARG A 18 -13.03 9.01 -2.18
CA ARG A 18 -14.42 9.19 -1.78
C ARG A 18 -15.35 8.79 -2.92
N PHE A 19 -16.30 7.92 -2.59
CA PHE A 19 -17.39 7.49 -3.44
C PHE A 19 -18.69 8.02 -2.84
N ASP A 20 -19.27 9.04 -3.46
CA ASP A 20 -20.60 9.54 -3.13
C ASP A 20 -21.63 8.65 -3.86
N LEU A 21 -22.61 8.13 -3.12
CA LEU A 21 -23.60 7.18 -3.62
C LEU A 21 -24.86 7.91 -4.11
N PRO A 22 -25.52 7.44 -5.18
CA PRO A 22 -26.71 8.10 -5.73
C PRO A 22 -27.94 8.00 -4.81
N ALA A 23 -27.96 7.02 -3.91
CA ALA A 23 -28.97 6.84 -2.88
C ALA A 23 -28.31 6.17 -1.65
N PRO A 24 -28.94 6.23 -0.46
CA PRO A 24 -28.49 5.48 0.70
C PRO A 24 -28.44 3.97 0.43
N THR A 25 -27.27 3.36 0.53
CA THR A 25 -27.03 1.95 0.17
C THR A 25 -26.25 1.23 1.26
N PRO A 26 -26.53 -0.06 1.57
CA PRO A 26 -25.68 -0.83 2.47
C PRO A 26 -24.26 -0.94 1.95
N ILE A 27 -23.25 -0.81 2.82
CA ILE A 27 -21.83 -0.93 2.43
C ILE A 27 -21.56 -2.26 1.71
N LYS A 28 -22.14 -3.37 2.20
CA LYS A 28 -21.98 -4.69 1.57
C LYS A 28 -22.52 -4.74 0.14
N SER A 29 -23.66 -4.07 -0.11
CA SER A 29 -24.30 -4.05 -1.43
C SER A 29 -23.50 -3.18 -2.39
N TRP A 30 -23.10 -1.99 -1.94
CA TRP A 30 -22.21 -1.13 -2.72
C TRP A 30 -20.89 -1.86 -3.07
N LEU A 31 -20.27 -2.56 -2.11
CA LEU A 31 -19.06 -3.32 -2.36
C LEU A 31 -19.26 -4.42 -3.41
N ALA A 32 -20.37 -5.15 -3.37
CA ALA A 32 -20.64 -6.22 -4.33
C ALA A 32 -20.65 -5.71 -5.78
N GLU A 33 -21.13 -4.48 -5.99
CA GLU A 33 -21.23 -3.85 -7.32
C GLU A 33 -19.95 -3.09 -7.70
N ALA A 34 -19.38 -2.32 -6.78
CA ALA A 34 -18.29 -1.40 -7.05
C ALA A 34 -16.89 -2.03 -6.94
N ARG A 35 -16.75 -3.25 -6.38
CA ARG A 35 -15.43 -3.84 -6.10
C ARG A 35 -14.51 -3.89 -7.32
N GLN A 36 -15.03 -4.32 -8.47
CA GLN A 36 -14.21 -4.42 -9.68
C GLN A 36 -13.80 -3.04 -10.20
N GLU A 37 -14.71 -2.06 -10.13
CA GLU A 37 -14.43 -0.68 -10.54
C GLU A 37 -13.37 -0.04 -9.62
N VAL A 38 -13.50 -0.22 -8.30
CA VAL A 38 -12.53 0.25 -7.31
C VAL A 38 -11.16 -0.38 -7.55
N ASN A 39 -11.09 -1.70 -7.76
CA ASN A 39 -9.84 -2.37 -8.05
C ASN A 39 -9.18 -1.81 -9.32
N THR A 40 -9.94 -1.71 -10.41
CA THR A 40 -9.45 -1.22 -11.70
C THR A 40 -8.95 0.22 -11.60
N LEU A 41 -9.69 1.07 -10.89
CA LEU A 41 -9.32 2.46 -10.63
C LEU A 41 -7.97 2.52 -9.90
N LEU A 42 -7.83 1.75 -8.81
CA LEU A 42 -6.62 1.77 -7.98
C LEU A 42 -5.41 1.16 -8.69
N GLU A 43 -5.58 0.05 -9.41
CA GLU A 43 -4.53 -0.56 -10.24
C GLU A 43 -4.01 0.42 -11.29
N LYS A 44 -4.92 1.07 -12.02
CA LYS A 44 -4.57 2.09 -13.02
C LYS A 44 -3.90 3.29 -12.40
N GLU A 45 -4.46 3.81 -11.30
CA GLU A 45 -3.94 5.02 -10.69
C GLU A 45 -2.55 4.81 -10.12
N TRP A 46 -2.31 3.69 -9.45
CA TRP A 46 -1.04 3.40 -8.80
C TRP A 46 -0.03 2.72 -9.72
N GLY A 47 -0.45 2.17 -10.86
CA GLY A 47 0.40 1.28 -11.67
C GLY A 47 0.73 0.03 -10.85
N ALA A 48 -0.32 -0.67 -10.41
CA ALA A 48 -0.22 -1.71 -9.40
C ALA A 48 -1.05 -2.94 -9.77
N VAL A 49 -0.77 -4.04 -9.09
CA VAL A 49 -1.64 -5.22 -9.06
C VAL A 49 -2.39 -5.24 -7.74
N MET A 50 -3.71 -5.41 -7.80
CA MET A 50 -4.57 -5.57 -6.63
C MET A 50 -4.62 -7.04 -6.21
N CYS A 51 -4.16 -7.31 -4.99
CA CYS A 51 -4.26 -8.61 -4.33
C CYS A 51 -5.48 -8.61 -3.42
N PRO A 52 -6.59 -9.27 -3.78
CA PRO A 52 -7.85 -9.17 -3.05
C PRO A 52 -7.73 -9.67 -1.60
N GLY A 53 -8.34 -8.94 -0.68
CA GLY A 53 -8.53 -9.33 0.71
C GLY A 53 -9.79 -10.16 0.91
N ALA A 54 -9.78 -10.98 1.96
CA ALA A 54 -10.90 -11.86 2.31
C ALA A 54 -11.83 -11.26 3.38
N GLU A 55 -11.33 -10.37 4.24
CA GLU A 55 -12.05 -9.89 5.43
C GLU A 55 -12.22 -8.38 5.41
N LEU A 56 -13.46 -7.90 5.52
CA LEU A 56 -13.72 -6.47 5.68
C LEU A 56 -13.21 -5.97 7.05
N PRO A 57 -12.75 -4.71 7.14
CA PRO A 57 -12.79 -3.66 6.11
C PRO A 57 -11.64 -3.71 5.09
N ASN A 58 -10.76 -4.71 5.16
CA ASN A 58 -9.66 -4.88 4.22
C ASN A 58 -10.19 -5.33 2.85
N LEU A 59 -9.91 -4.55 1.82
CA LEU A 59 -10.27 -4.87 0.45
C LEU A 59 -9.15 -5.64 -0.26
N GLY A 60 -7.92 -5.50 0.23
CA GLY A 60 -6.74 -6.21 -0.27
C GLY A 60 -5.45 -5.43 -0.08
N MET A 61 -4.41 -5.83 -0.80
CA MET A 61 -3.13 -5.13 -0.88
C MET A 61 -2.86 -4.72 -2.32
N LEU A 62 -2.39 -3.50 -2.53
CA LEU A 62 -1.78 -3.09 -3.79
C LEU A 62 -0.30 -3.42 -3.77
N LEU A 63 0.17 -4.12 -4.81
CA LEU A 63 1.58 -4.25 -5.14
C LEU A 63 1.89 -3.21 -6.22
N VAL A 64 2.35 -2.04 -5.79
CA VAL A 64 2.66 -0.92 -6.69
C VAL A 64 3.98 -1.19 -7.39
N GLU A 65 3.98 -1.18 -8.73
CA GLU A 65 5.19 -1.35 -9.53
C GLU A 65 6.06 -0.10 -9.43
N TRP A 66 7.31 -0.31 -9.03
CA TRP A 66 8.29 0.75 -8.90
C TRP A 66 9.67 0.23 -9.26
N ARG A 67 10.18 0.67 -10.43
CA ARG A 67 11.51 0.28 -10.93
C ARG A 67 11.69 -1.24 -11.05
N GLY A 68 10.63 -1.95 -11.44
CA GLY A 68 10.61 -3.41 -11.51
C GLY A 68 10.49 -4.10 -10.16
N ALA A 69 10.40 -3.37 -9.05
CA ALA A 69 10.14 -3.92 -7.72
C ALA A 69 8.73 -3.57 -7.25
N HIS A 70 8.33 -4.09 -6.09
CA HIS A 70 7.01 -3.80 -5.52
C HIS A 70 7.09 -2.92 -4.28
N LEU A 71 6.16 -1.97 -4.18
CA LEU A 71 5.87 -1.19 -2.99
C LEU A 71 4.47 -1.57 -2.46
N PRO A 72 4.37 -2.25 -1.30
CA PRO A 72 3.09 -2.73 -0.79
C PRO A 72 2.26 -1.62 -0.11
N ALA A 73 0.95 -1.63 -0.35
CA ALA A 73 -0.03 -0.76 0.30
C ALA A 73 -1.27 -1.55 0.73
N ASP A 74 -1.80 -1.29 1.93
CA ASP A 74 -3.13 -1.74 2.33
C ASP A 74 -4.19 -0.94 1.59
N VAL A 75 -5.26 -1.63 1.19
CA VAL A 75 -6.50 -1.02 0.72
C VAL A 75 -7.62 -1.42 1.66
N SER A 76 -8.29 -0.43 2.25
CA SER A 76 -9.35 -0.67 3.22
C SER A 76 -10.44 0.39 3.15
N ILE A 77 -11.67 0.00 3.52
CA ILE A 77 -12.72 0.99 3.80
C ILE A 77 -12.32 1.74 5.07
N CYS A 78 -12.20 3.06 4.95
CA CYS A 78 -11.75 3.92 6.04
C CYS A 78 -12.80 4.93 6.51
N ALA A 79 -13.94 5.02 5.80
CA ALA A 79 -15.16 5.63 6.33
C ALA A 79 -16.39 5.00 5.64
N PRO A 80 -17.51 4.81 6.38
CA PRO A 80 -17.69 5.15 7.80
C PRO A 80 -17.06 4.14 8.77
N VAL A 81 -16.42 3.09 8.27
CA VAL A 81 -15.72 2.11 9.11
C VAL A 81 -14.43 2.70 9.67
N SER A 82 -14.41 2.98 10.97
CA SER A 82 -13.23 3.55 11.67
C SER A 82 -12.45 2.54 12.49
N HIS A 83 -13.01 1.34 12.73
CA HIS A 83 -12.39 0.28 13.53
C HIS A 83 -11.82 -0.83 12.62
N PRO A 84 -10.62 -1.38 12.90
CA PRO A 84 -10.02 -2.45 12.08
C PRO A 84 -10.78 -3.79 12.16
N LYS A 85 -11.64 -3.97 13.18
CA LYS A 85 -12.53 -5.12 13.36
C LYS A 85 -13.92 -4.63 13.78
N PRO A 86 -14.69 -3.98 12.90
CA PRO A 86 -16.00 -3.46 13.29
C PRO A 86 -16.99 -4.63 13.48
N PRO A 87 -18.07 -4.44 14.24
CA PRO A 87 -19.17 -5.40 14.25
C PRO A 87 -19.72 -5.61 12.83
N PRO A 88 -20.12 -6.84 12.44
CA PRO A 88 -20.61 -7.12 11.08
C PRO A 88 -21.77 -6.22 10.63
N LEU A 89 -22.65 -5.81 11.56
CA LEU A 89 -23.81 -4.95 11.31
C LEU A 89 -23.44 -3.61 10.65
N VAL A 90 -22.20 -3.14 10.82
CA VAL A 90 -21.74 -1.88 10.22
C VAL A 90 -21.80 -1.96 8.69
N TYR A 91 -21.68 -3.16 8.11
CA TYR A 91 -21.74 -3.36 6.66
C TYR A 91 -23.17 -3.39 6.10
N ASP A 92 -24.16 -3.54 6.97
CA ASP A 92 -25.59 -3.48 6.63
C ASP A 92 -26.16 -2.07 6.72
N THR A 93 -25.43 -1.15 7.35
CA THR A 93 -25.87 0.24 7.55
C THR A 93 -25.96 0.97 6.21
N LEU A 94 -27.08 1.68 6.00
CA LEU A 94 -27.28 2.55 4.84
C LEU A 94 -26.35 3.76 4.94
N VAL A 95 -25.59 4.00 3.87
CA VAL A 95 -24.67 5.11 3.78
C VAL A 95 -24.87 5.85 2.47
N GLU A 96 -24.65 7.15 2.49
CA GLU A 96 -24.62 7.98 1.27
C GLU A 96 -23.20 8.12 0.71
N ARG A 97 -22.20 7.61 1.45
CA ARG A 97 -20.79 7.79 1.13
C ARG A 97 -19.93 6.67 1.69
N VAL A 98 -19.00 6.18 0.86
CA VAL A 98 -17.91 5.31 1.29
C VAL A 98 -16.57 5.93 0.93
N ASP A 99 -15.62 5.93 1.87
CA ASP A 99 -14.24 6.32 1.61
C ASP A 99 -13.35 5.06 1.64
N VAL A 100 -12.59 4.83 0.57
CA VAL A 100 -11.56 3.79 0.46
C VAL A 100 -10.19 4.43 0.62
N CYS A 101 -9.33 3.85 1.43
CA CYS A 101 -7.99 4.36 1.68
C CYS A 101 -6.91 3.44 1.12
N VAL A 102 -5.83 4.04 0.63
CA VAL A 102 -4.58 3.37 0.27
C VAL A 102 -3.49 3.85 1.25
N GLU A 103 -3.00 2.94 2.08
CA GLU A 103 -2.00 3.23 3.11
C GLU A 103 -0.75 2.37 2.91
N PRO A 104 0.46 2.95 2.79
CA PRO A 104 1.67 2.16 2.65
C PRO A 104 1.86 1.25 3.87
N ILE A 105 2.26 0.01 3.63
CA ILE A 105 2.57 -0.97 4.65
C ILE A 105 3.98 -1.51 4.44
N ALA A 106 4.53 -2.21 5.43
CA ALA A 106 5.75 -2.98 5.21
C ALA A 106 5.41 -4.36 4.64
N PRO A 107 6.30 -4.96 3.81
CA PRO A 107 6.13 -6.33 3.35
C PRO A 107 6.14 -7.28 4.56
N VAL A 108 5.16 -8.18 4.66
CA VAL A 108 5.12 -9.19 5.73
C VAL A 108 5.47 -10.60 5.24
N SER A 109 5.40 -10.82 3.92
CA SER A 109 5.80 -12.07 3.28
C SER A 109 7.22 -11.96 2.73
N PRO A 110 7.96 -13.08 2.64
CA PRO A 110 9.25 -13.09 1.98
C PRO A 110 9.16 -12.62 0.52
N PRO A 111 10.21 -11.98 -0.02
CA PRO A 111 10.31 -11.69 -1.44
C PRO A 111 10.21 -12.97 -2.27
N ALA A 112 9.44 -12.89 -3.36
CA ALA A 112 9.37 -13.98 -4.33
C ALA A 112 10.62 -14.00 -5.22
N GLU A 113 11.14 -12.81 -5.53
CA GLU A 113 12.35 -12.61 -6.32
C GLU A 113 12.94 -11.23 -6.02
N TYR A 114 14.14 -10.98 -6.53
CA TYR A 114 14.78 -9.68 -6.48
C TYR A 114 15.12 -9.21 -7.90
N VAL A 115 14.86 -7.93 -8.16
CA VAL A 115 15.35 -7.25 -9.35
C VAL A 115 16.62 -6.51 -8.99
N THR A 116 17.67 -6.74 -9.76
CA THR A 116 18.95 -6.06 -9.63
C THR A 116 18.98 -4.82 -10.51
N ILE A 117 19.36 -3.70 -9.92
CA ILE A 117 19.57 -2.43 -10.61
C ILE A 117 20.96 -1.91 -10.28
N HIS A 118 21.65 -1.42 -11.31
CA HIS A 118 22.98 -0.84 -11.21
C HIS A 118 22.85 0.67 -11.23
N ILE A 119 23.28 1.33 -10.16
CA ILE A 119 23.05 2.76 -9.96
C ILE A 119 24.37 3.46 -9.56
N PRO A 120 24.65 4.67 -10.07
CA PRO A 120 25.88 5.37 -9.70
C PRO A 120 25.95 5.68 -8.20
N SER A 121 24.82 6.03 -7.60
CA SER A 121 24.67 6.18 -6.15
C SER A 121 23.20 6.13 -5.73
N VAL A 122 22.96 5.77 -4.48
CA VAL A 122 21.63 5.79 -3.84
C VAL A 122 20.98 7.18 -3.93
N LYS A 123 21.78 8.25 -3.79
CA LYS A 123 21.31 9.64 -3.87
C LYS A 123 20.80 10.00 -5.27
N ALA A 124 21.44 9.48 -6.31
CA ALA A 124 21.04 9.68 -7.70
C ALA A 124 19.79 8.88 -8.06
N PHE A 125 19.49 7.80 -7.32
CA PHE A 125 18.35 6.92 -7.56
C PHE A 125 17.01 7.43 -6.99
N GLY A 126 16.96 8.71 -6.60
CA GLY A 126 15.76 9.41 -6.19
C GLY A 126 15.61 9.56 -4.67
N ARG A 127 14.40 9.91 -4.22
CA ARG A 127 14.06 10.11 -2.80
C ARG A 127 13.92 8.77 -2.07
N ILE A 128 15.00 7.99 -2.09
CA ILE A 128 15.11 6.74 -1.36
C ILE A 128 16.06 6.91 -0.17
N THR A 129 15.82 6.11 0.86
CA THR A 129 16.69 6.05 2.03
C THR A 129 16.87 4.60 2.39
N LEU A 130 18.11 4.13 2.37
CA LEU A 130 18.43 2.77 2.77
C LEU A 130 18.39 2.62 4.30
N ARG A 131 17.93 1.46 4.73
CA ARG A 131 17.90 0.95 6.09
C ARG A 131 18.42 -0.47 6.07
N ARG A 132 18.73 -1.04 7.23
CA ARG A 132 19.14 -2.45 7.34
C ARG A 132 18.14 -3.39 6.65
N ASN A 133 18.52 -3.88 5.47
CA ASN A 133 17.75 -4.76 4.57
C ASN A 133 16.49 -4.15 3.93
N TYR A 134 16.30 -2.83 3.97
CA TYR A 134 15.13 -2.17 3.37
C TYR A 134 15.49 -0.88 2.63
N ALA A 135 14.67 -0.53 1.64
CA ALA A 135 14.63 0.79 1.06
C ALA A 135 13.32 1.48 1.47
N VAL A 136 13.44 2.66 2.06
CA VAL A 136 12.32 3.59 2.27
C VAL A 136 12.22 4.46 1.02
N VAL A 137 11.08 4.44 0.34
CA VAL A 137 10.88 5.09 -0.95
C VAL A 137 9.79 6.16 -0.82
N LYS A 138 10.14 7.43 -1.08
CA LYS A 138 9.12 8.48 -1.17
C LYS A 138 8.47 8.46 -2.54
N TYR A 139 7.28 7.87 -2.64
CA TYR A 139 6.50 7.77 -3.86
C TYR A 139 5.15 8.46 -3.68
N ARG A 140 4.81 9.37 -4.61
CA ARG A 140 3.56 10.18 -4.57
C ARG A 140 3.30 10.83 -3.20
N GLY A 141 4.34 11.35 -2.55
CA GLY A 141 4.21 12.03 -1.27
C GLY A 141 4.01 11.13 -0.05
N LEU A 142 4.03 9.81 -0.21
CA LEU A 142 3.98 8.82 0.86
C LEU A 142 5.33 8.08 1.01
N LEU A 143 5.56 7.45 2.16
CA LEU A 143 6.77 6.66 2.44
C LEU A 143 6.45 5.17 2.35
N PHE A 144 6.85 4.54 1.26
CA PHE A 144 6.77 3.11 1.09
C PHE A 144 8.03 2.42 1.60
N VAL A 145 7.92 1.14 1.91
CA VAL A 145 9.06 0.31 2.31
C VAL A 145 9.05 -0.97 1.50
N THR A 146 10.21 -1.33 0.96
CA THR A 146 10.43 -2.63 0.32
C THR A 146 11.76 -3.21 0.79
N GLU A 147 11.86 -4.54 0.84
CA GLU A 147 13.14 -5.21 1.09
C GLU A 147 14.15 -4.85 0.01
N ALA A 148 15.35 -4.50 0.48
CA ALA A 148 16.43 -4.10 -0.38
C ALA A 148 17.78 -4.59 0.16
N ARG A 149 18.66 -5.03 -0.73
CA ARG A 149 20.06 -5.33 -0.42
C ARG A 149 20.94 -4.49 -1.32
N HIS A 150 22.06 -4.03 -0.81
CA HIS A 150 22.99 -3.23 -1.60
C HIS A 150 24.42 -3.74 -1.42
N SER A 151 25.20 -3.65 -2.48
CA SER A 151 26.63 -3.96 -2.49
C SER A 151 27.35 -3.02 -3.43
N PRO A 152 28.67 -2.80 -3.24
CA PRO A 152 29.48 -2.08 -4.21
C PRO A 152 29.44 -2.77 -5.57
N GLU A 153 29.34 -1.99 -6.65
CA GLU A 153 29.47 -2.51 -8.01
C GLU A 153 30.96 -2.56 -8.43
N PRO A 154 31.45 -3.64 -9.06
CA PRO A 154 32.87 -3.78 -9.43
C PRO A 154 33.41 -2.67 -10.35
N ARG A 155 32.56 -2.07 -11.19
CA ARG A 155 32.93 -0.99 -12.12
C ARG A 155 32.72 0.41 -11.55
N GLY A 156 32.42 0.50 -10.24
CA GLY A 156 32.03 1.72 -9.56
C GLY A 156 30.52 1.91 -9.53
N GLY A 157 30.00 2.35 -8.39
CA GLY A 157 28.55 2.49 -8.16
C GLY A 157 28.03 1.52 -7.10
N VAL A 158 26.72 1.28 -7.14
CA VAL A 158 25.99 0.43 -6.20
C VAL A 158 25.11 -0.53 -6.97
N GLU A 159 25.27 -1.82 -6.69
CA GLU A 159 24.29 -2.83 -7.04
C GLU A 159 23.18 -2.80 -5.98
N LEU A 160 21.95 -2.55 -6.38
CA LEU A 160 20.79 -2.52 -5.50
C LEU A 160 19.80 -3.62 -5.92
N LYS A 161 19.55 -4.56 -5.03
CA LYS A 161 18.57 -5.65 -5.21
C LYS A 161 17.29 -5.24 -4.51
N LEU A 162 16.20 -5.14 -5.26
CA LEU A 162 14.89 -4.74 -4.76
C LEU A 162 13.89 -5.89 -4.88
N ALA A 163 13.07 -6.09 -3.86
CA ALA A 163 12.16 -7.22 -3.81
C ALA A 163 10.90 -7.05 -4.69
N ARG A 164 10.50 -8.15 -5.33
CA ARG A 164 9.14 -8.37 -5.85
C ARG A 164 8.41 -9.36 -4.94
N TYR A 165 7.13 -9.13 -4.74
CA TYR A 165 6.27 -9.96 -3.90
C TYR A 165 5.17 -10.61 -4.74
N ARG A 166 4.69 -11.77 -4.30
CA ARG A 166 3.44 -12.36 -4.78
C ARG A 166 2.26 -11.86 -3.95
N CYS A 167 1.06 -11.99 -4.50
CA CYS A 167 -0.15 -11.80 -3.70
C CYS A 167 -0.17 -12.79 -2.54
N ALA A 168 -0.40 -12.27 -1.34
CA ALA A 168 -0.47 -13.05 -0.11
C ALA A 168 -1.39 -12.35 0.88
N SER A 169 -2.04 -13.14 1.74
CA SER A 169 -2.71 -12.63 2.93
C SER A 169 -1.69 -11.97 3.86
N TYR A 170 -2.12 -10.93 4.57
CA TYR A 170 -1.26 -10.22 5.50
C TYR A 170 -2.04 -9.76 6.74
N ASP A 171 -1.32 -9.61 7.84
CA ASP A 171 -1.83 -8.98 9.06
C ASP A 171 -1.46 -7.50 9.02
N LEU A 172 -2.45 -6.63 8.88
CA LEU A 172 -2.26 -5.17 8.81
C LEU A 172 -1.52 -4.63 10.05
N GLY A 173 -1.85 -5.13 11.24
CA GLY A 173 -1.21 -4.72 12.49
C GLY A 173 0.28 -5.05 12.51
N LYS A 174 0.67 -6.25 12.07
CA LYS A 174 2.08 -6.66 11.93
C LYS A 174 2.79 -5.83 10.86
N ALA A 175 2.13 -5.58 9.72
CA ALA A 175 2.68 -4.79 8.62
C ALA A 175 2.96 -3.35 9.06
N LEU A 176 2.02 -2.71 9.75
CA LEU A 176 2.19 -1.35 10.30
C LEU A 176 3.25 -1.32 11.42
N LYS A 177 3.22 -2.26 12.38
CA LYS A 177 4.28 -2.34 13.42
C LYS A 177 5.67 -2.52 12.81
N LYS A 178 5.79 -3.30 11.73
CA LYS A 178 7.05 -3.46 10.99
C LYS A 178 7.43 -2.16 10.27
N LEU A 179 6.50 -1.51 9.60
CA LEU A 179 6.72 -0.22 8.95
C LEU A 179 7.20 0.86 9.94
N LYS A 180 6.51 1.00 11.09
CA LYS A 180 6.89 1.94 12.15
C LYS A 180 8.33 1.72 12.62
N ARG A 181 8.75 0.46 12.79
CA ARG A 181 10.12 0.12 13.19
C ARG A 181 11.14 0.53 12.12
N ILE A 182 10.86 0.27 10.85
CA ILE A 182 11.76 0.60 9.74
C ILE A 182 11.91 2.12 9.56
N LEU A 183 10.80 2.86 9.63
CA LEU A 183 10.80 4.31 9.48
C LEU A 183 11.54 5.02 10.63
N HIS A 184 11.41 4.52 11.87
CA HIS A 184 12.11 5.08 13.03
C HIS A 184 13.53 4.54 13.22
N SER A 185 13.91 3.44 12.55
CA SER A 185 15.29 2.98 12.60
C SER A 185 16.20 4.03 11.99
N ARG A 186 17.27 4.38 12.71
CA ARG A 186 18.36 5.22 12.18
C ARG A 186 19.38 4.40 11.38
N TYR A 187 19.30 3.06 11.47
CA TYR A 187 20.24 2.10 10.91
C TYR A 187 19.51 1.09 10.01
#